data_AF-A0A6J1BU30-F1
#
_entry.id   AF-A0A6J1BU30-F1
#
_cell.length_a   1.000
_cell.length_b   1.000
_cell.length_c   1.000
_cell.angle_alpha   90.00
_cell.angle_beta   90.00
_cell.angle_gamma   90.00
#
_symmetry.space_group_name_H-M   'P 1'
#
loop_
_entity.id
_entity.type
_entity.pdbx_description
1 polymer ?
#
loop_
_entity_poly.entity_id
_entity_poly.type
_entity_poly.pdbx_seq_one_letter_code
_entity_poly.pdbx_strand_id
1 'polypeptide(L)'
;DLVPVFTFLLREARVAGSDIKRVVNRRPRLLACSVKDRLRPTLYFLQSIGISEVHKHTSLLSCSVEEKLIPRIEFFENLGFSRRDAVIMFRRFPQLFCYSIKENLEPKLNYFVVEMGRELKELKEFPHYFSFSLEHRIKPRHQSCVEKGVCFPLPDLLKTSEMKFREKLES
;
A
#
# COMPACT_ATOMS: atom_id res chain seq x y z
N ASP A 1 13.23 28.74 3.24
CA ASP A 1 14.49 28.14 2.79
C ASP A 1 14.25 26.65 2.49
N LEU A 2 14.67 26.16 1.32
CA LEU A 2 14.47 24.77 0.87
C LEU A 2 15.73 23.90 1.00
N VAL A 3 16.89 24.50 1.31
CA VAL A 3 18.16 23.80 1.43
C VAL A 3 18.11 22.62 2.41
N PRO A 4 17.45 22.71 3.58
CA PRO A 4 17.34 21.58 4.50
C PRO A 4 16.62 20.36 3.91
N VAL A 5 15.56 20.58 3.13
CA VAL A 5 14.78 19.50 2.53
C VAL A 5 15.58 18.79 1.43
N PHE A 6 16.26 19.54 0.56
CA PHE A 6 17.12 18.94 -0.47
C PHE A 6 18.30 18.18 0.16
N THR A 7 18.92 18.75 1.19
CA THR A 7 20.01 18.09 1.94
C THR A 7 19.52 16.77 2.54
N PHE A 8 18.36 16.78 3.20
CA PHE A 8 17.73 15.58 3.74
C PHE A 8 17.48 14.52 2.65
N LEU A 9 16.87 14.91 1.53
CA LEU A 9 16.54 13.98 0.44
C LEU A 9 17.80 13.32 -0.14
N LEU A 10 18.85 14.11 -0.38
CA LEU A 10 20.11 13.62 -0.96
C LEU A 10 20.93 12.78 0.02
N ARG A 11 21.05 13.22 1.28
CA ARG A 11 22.01 12.65 2.25
C ARG A 11 21.38 11.61 3.16
N GLU A 12 20.17 11.85 3.67
CA GLU A 12 19.52 10.98 4.65
C GLU A 12 18.60 9.97 3.96
N ALA A 13 17.71 10.44 3.08
CA ALA A 13 16.79 9.57 2.34
C ALA A 13 17.44 8.84 1.16
N ARG A 14 18.70 9.19 0.81
CA ARG A 14 19.52 8.60 -0.26
C ARG A 14 18.86 8.66 -1.65
N VAL A 15 18.18 9.77 -1.95
CA VAL A 15 17.66 10.05 -3.29
C VAL A 15 18.83 10.49 -4.18
N ALA A 16 19.01 9.85 -5.34
CA ALA A 16 20.02 10.27 -6.31
C ALA A 16 19.75 11.70 -6.81
N GLY A 17 20.79 12.49 -7.02
CA GLY A 17 20.64 13.88 -7.50
C GLY A 17 19.84 13.98 -8.80
N SER A 18 20.06 13.04 -9.72
CA SER A 18 19.30 12.91 -10.98
C SER A 18 17.79 12.68 -10.78
N ASP A 19 17.39 12.11 -9.65
CA ASP A 19 16.00 11.76 -9.35
C ASP A 19 15.24 12.84 -8.56
N ILE A 20 15.93 13.85 -8.03
CA ILE A 20 15.33 14.89 -7.17
C ILE A 20 14.17 15.60 -7.87
N LYS A 21 14.35 16.02 -9.12
CA LYS A 21 13.30 16.69 -9.90
C LYS A 21 12.04 15.82 -10.01
N ARG A 22 12.22 14.53 -10.28
CA ARG A 22 11.12 13.55 -10.37
C ARG A 22 10.41 13.36 -9.03
N VAL A 23 11.17 13.25 -7.94
CA VAL A 23 10.62 13.09 -6.58
C VAL A 23 9.80 14.30 -6.16
N VAL A 24 10.34 15.50 -6.35
CA VAL A 24 9.64 16.75 -6.03
C VAL A 24 8.37 16.90 -6.89
N ASN A 25 8.45 16.66 -8.20
CA ASN A 25 7.28 16.76 -9.08
C ASN A 25 6.17 15.78 -8.71
N ARG A 26 6.51 14.56 -8.25
CA ARG A 26 5.53 13.57 -7.79
C ARG A 26 4.92 13.93 -6.44
N ARG A 27 5.66 14.62 -5.57
CA ARG A 27 5.18 15.00 -4.23
C ARG A 27 5.69 16.39 -3.83
N PRO A 28 5.11 17.48 -4.39
CA PRO A 28 5.57 18.84 -4.09
C PRO A 28 5.49 19.20 -2.60
N ARG A 29 4.53 18.60 -1.88
CA ARG A 29 4.36 18.75 -0.42
C ARG A 29 5.61 18.41 0.40
N LEU A 30 6.55 17.61 -0.12
CA LEU A 30 7.83 17.35 0.55
C LEU A 30 8.60 18.65 0.86
N LEU A 31 8.52 19.64 -0.02
CA LEU A 31 9.21 20.92 0.13
C LEU A 31 8.62 21.79 1.25
N ALA A 32 7.38 21.54 1.65
CA ALA A 32 6.70 22.27 2.72
C ALA A 32 6.80 21.57 4.09
N CYS A 33 7.37 20.37 4.16
CA CYS A 33 7.47 19.60 5.40
C CYS A 33 8.70 20.03 6.24
N SER A 34 8.52 20.10 7.56
CA SER A 34 9.66 20.20 8.49
C SER A 34 10.54 18.95 8.39
N VAL A 35 11.83 19.14 8.18
CA VAL A 35 12.81 18.04 8.22
C VAL A 35 12.82 17.39 9.61
N LYS A 36 12.84 18.22 10.66
CA LYS A 36 12.95 17.78 12.06
C LYS A 36 11.70 17.06 12.54
N ASP A 37 10.53 17.59 12.24
CA ASP A 37 9.28 17.16 12.89
C ASP A 37 8.42 16.26 11.99
N ARG A 38 8.76 16.14 10.70
CA ARG A 38 8.03 15.28 9.76
C ARG A 38 8.94 14.33 9.01
N LEU A 39 9.87 14.83 8.20
CA LEU A 39 10.60 13.98 7.25
C LEU A 39 11.50 12.95 7.95
N ARG A 40 12.28 13.38 8.94
CA ARG A 40 13.23 12.51 9.67
C ARG A 40 12.53 11.50 10.60
N PRO A 41 11.53 11.88 11.41
CA PRO A 41 10.74 10.92 12.17
C PRO A 41 10.12 9.84 11.26
N THR A 42 9.56 10.24 10.12
CA THR A 42 8.97 9.29 9.17
C THR A 42 10.03 8.39 8.52
N LEU A 43 11.21 8.91 8.19
CA LEU A 43 12.33 8.09 7.71
C LEU A 43 12.71 7.00 8.72
N TYR A 44 12.89 7.37 9.99
CA TYR A 44 13.25 6.42 11.05
C TYR A 44 12.15 5.40 11.33
N PHE A 45 10.88 5.83 11.31
CA PHE A 45 9.76 4.91 11.44
C PHE A 45 9.73 3.89 10.29
N LEU A 46 9.89 4.32 9.04
CA LEU A 46 9.91 3.41 7.90
C LEU A 46 11.06 2.40 8.01
N GLN A 47 12.23 2.86 8.41
CA GLN A 47 13.39 2.00 8.64
C GLN A 47 13.17 1.01 9.79
N SER A 48 12.55 1.44 10.90
CA SER A 48 12.31 0.58 12.07
C SER A 48 11.32 -0.56 11.78
N ILE A 49 10.39 -0.36 10.84
CA ILE A 49 9.47 -1.41 10.36
C ILE A 49 10.04 -2.23 9.18
N GLY A 50 11.30 -2.00 8.81
CA GLY A 50 12.02 -2.78 7.80
C GLY A 50 11.87 -2.29 6.36
N ILE A 51 11.40 -1.06 6.13
CA ILE A 51 11.41 -0.39 4.82
C ILE A 51 12.70 0.45 4.73
N SER A 52 13.80 -0.20 4.34
CA SER A 52 15.13 0.43 4.30
C SER A 52 15.38 1.27 3.03
N GLU A 53 14.81 0.87 1.89
CA GLU A 53 14.94 1.57 0.61
C GLU A 53 13.97 2.76 0.48
N VAL A 54 14.01 3.69 1.43
CA VAL A 54 13.06 4.80 1.52
C VAL A 54 13.10 5.73 0.29
N HIS A 55 14.23 5.80 -0.42
CA HIS A 55 14.34 6.49 -1.72
C HIS A 55 13.33 5.98 -2.78
N LYS A 56 12.86 4.73 -2.68
CA LYS A 56 11.81 4.17 -3.56
C LYS A 56 10.39 4.54 -3.12
N HIS A 57 10.23 5.04 -1.89
CA HIS A 57 8.95 5.32 -1.24
C HIS A 57 8.87 6.75 -0.69
N THR A 58 9.55 7.70 -1.34
CA THR A 58 9.68 9.10 -0.87
C THR A 58 8.36 9.83 -0.66
N SER A 59 7.29 9.41 -1.32
CA SER A 59 5.95 9.96 -1.08
C SER A 59 5.49 9.79 0.38
N LEU A 60 5.95 8.73 1.05
CA LEU A 60 5.62 8.44 2.45
C LEU A 60 6.30 9.41 3.42
N LEU A 61 7.45 10.00 3.10
CA LEU A 61 8.18 10.92 3.99
C LEU A 61 7.35 12.15 4.39
N SER A 62 6.41 12.56 3.54
CA SER A 62 5.47 13.66 3.84
C SER A 62 4.30 13.26 4.75
N CYS A 63 4.18 11.99 5.12
CA CYS A 63 3.07 11.48 5.92
C CYS A 63 3.37 11.59 7.41
N SER A 64 2.32 11.84 8.19
CA SER A 64 2.36 11.81 9.65
C SER A 64 2.48 10.37 10.16
N VAL A 65 3.44 10.09 11.04
CA VAL A 65 3.61 8.74 11.60
C VAL A 65 2.40 8.43 12.46
N GLU A 66 2.07 9.34 13.36
CA GLU A 66 1.05 9.22 14.39
C GLU A 66 -0.37 9.30 13.82
N GLU A 67 -0.62 10.22 12.88
CA GLU A 67 -1.97 10.45 12.37
C GLU A 67 -2.28 9.62 11.11
N LYS A 68 -1.25 9.05 10.46
CA LYS A 68 -1.43 8.35 9.18
C LYS A 68 -0.86 6.95 9.14
N LEU A 69 0.41 6.76 9.49
CA LEU A 69 1.06 5.46 9.30
C LEU A 69 0.66 4.45 10.37
N ILE A 70 0.75 4.82 11.65
CA ILE A 70 0.38 3.97 12.78
C ILE A 70 -1.11 3.56 12.72
N PRO A 71 -2.08 4.46 12.49
CA PRO A 71 -3.49 4.09 12.43
C PRO A 71 -3.81 3.05 11.34
N ARG A 72 -3.00 3.01 10.27
CA ARG A 72 -3.16 2.00 9.21
C ARG A 72 -2.61 0.65 9.62
N ILE A 73 -1.57 0.59 10.43
CA ILE A 73 -1.10 -0.69 10.98
C ILE A 73 -2.12 -1.19 12.01
N GLU A 74 -2.57 -0.31 12.91
CA GLU A 74 -3.57 -0.61 13.93
C GLU A 74 -4.90 -1.06 13.31
N PHE A 75 -5.28 -0.49 12.16
CA PHE A 75 -6.43 -1.00 11.41
C PHE A 75 -6.33 -2.50 11.16
N PHE A 76 -5.21 -3.00 10.62
CA PHE A 76 -5.03 -4.45 10.41
C PHE A 76 -4.92 -5.22 11.72
N GLU A 77 -4.35 -4.65 12.78
CA GLU A 77 -4.34 -5.31 14.09
C GLU A 77 -5.76 -5.52 14.64
N ASN A 78 -6.62 -4.51 14.49
CA ASN A 78 -8.03 -4.58 14.89
C ASN A 78 -8.84 -5.58 14.05
N LEU A 79 -8.36 -5.97 12.85
CA LEU A 79 -8.94 -7.05 12.07
C LEU A 79 -8.54 -8.45 12.57
N GLY A 80 -7.61 -8.54 13.52
CA GLY A 80 -7.10 -9.80 14.07
C GLY A 80 -5.73 -10.22 13.58
N PHE A 81 -5.02 -9.39 12.80
CA PHE A 81 -3.61 -9.66 12.50
C PHE A 81 -2.73 -9.33 13.72
N SER A 82 -1.67 -10.10 13.94
CA SER A 82 -0.63 -9.67 14.88
C SER A 82 0.09 -8.42 14.38
N ARG A 83 0.63 -7.58 15.28
CA ARG A 83 1.49 -6.43 14.91
C ARG A 83 2.56 -6.82 13.89
N ARG A 84 3.20 -7.97 14.11
CA ARG A 84 4.24 -8.51 13.24
C ARG A 84 3.71 -8.76 11.83
N ASP A 85 2.55 -9.37 11.71
CA ASP A 85 1.94 -9.68 10.42
C ASP A 85 1.48 -8.43 9.68
N ALA A 86 0.84 -7.50 10.39
CA ALA A 86 0.47 -6.20 9.84
C ALA A 86 1.72 -5.47 9.31
N VAL A 87 2.78 -5.37 10.10
CA VAL A 87 4.06 -4.77 9.67
C VAL A 87 4.65 -5.48 8.44
N ILE A 88 4.59 -6.82 8.39
CA ILE A 88 5.05 -7.58 7.21
C ILE A 88 4.28 -7.18 5.95
N MET A 89 2.96 -6.95 6.05
CA MET A 89 2.14 -6.48 4.92
C MET A 89 2.61 -5.13 4.40
N PHE A 90 2.81 -4.15 5.29
CA PHE A 90 3.29 -2.82 4.92
C PHE A 90 4.72 -2.84 4.38
N ARG A 91 5.58 -3.71 4.91
CA ARG A 91 6.94 -3.90 4.40
C ARG A 91 6.94 -4.48 2.98
N ARG A 92 6.09 -5.47 2.70
CA ARG A 92 5.96 -6.08 1.37
C ARG A 92 5.29 -5.16 0.36
N PHE A 93 4.42 -4.26 0.82
CA PHE A 93 3.70 -3.32 -0.03
C PHE A 93 3.55 -1.94 0.64
N PRO A 94 4.61 -1.10 0.64
CA PRO A 94 4.59 0.21 1.32
C PRO A 94 3.51 1.17 0.81
N GLN A 95 3.04 1.01 -0.43
CA GLN A 95 1.92 1.80 -0.96
C GLN A 95 0.61 1.55 -0.21
N LEU A 96 0.50 0.49 0.59
CA LEU A 96 -0.65 0.25 1.46
C LEU A 96 -0.92 1.44 2.40
N PHE A 97 0.13 2.15 2.83
CA PHE A 97 0.01 3.39 3.62
C PHE A 97 -0.70 4.54 2.89
N CYS A 98 -0.84 4.48 1.57
CA CYS A 98 -1.45 5.53 0.78
C CYS A 98 -2.97 5.42 0.69
N TYR A 99 -3.55 4.24 0.96
CA TYR A 99 -5.00 4.05 0.87
C TYR A 99 -5.72 4.64 2.08
N SER A 100 -6.92 5.18 1.85
CA SER A 100 -7.82 5.63 2.90
C SER A 100 -8.39 4.42 3.62
N ILE A 101 -8.50 4.48 4.95
CA ILE A 101 -9.17 3.42 5.71
C ILE A 101 -10.65 3.36 5.27
N LYS A 102 -11.38 4.46 5.43
CA LYS A 102 -12.82 4.56 5.12
C LYS A 102 -13.15 4.39 3.64
N GLU A 103 -12.41 5.07 2.76
CA GLU A 103 -12.78 5.13 1.34
C GLU A 103 -12.19 3.98 0.51
N ASN A 104 -11.37 3.11 1.11
CA ASN A 104 -10.68 2.06 0.33
C ASN A 104 -10.52 0.75 1.10
N LEU A 105 -9.87 0.77 2.27
CA LEU A 105 -9.58 -0.47 2.99
C LEU A 105 -10.85 -1.13 3.52
N GLU A 106 -11.71 -0.38 4.21
CA GLU A 106 -12.97 -0.87 4.79
C GLU A 106 -13.94 -1.44 3.72
N PRO A 107 -14.31 -0.72 2.65
CA PRO A 107 -15.29 -1.25 1.68
C PRO A 107 -14.75 -2.47 0.94
N LYS A 108 -13.44 -2.53 0.65
CA LYS A 108 -12.83 -3.69 0.00
C LYS A 108 -12.72 -4.87 0.96
N LEU A 109 -12.40 -4.62 2.23
CA LEU A 109 -12.40 -5.67 3.25
C LEU A 109 -13.80 -6.25 3.45
N ASN A 110 -14.83 -5.39 3.53
CA ASN A 110 -16.21 -5.83 3.67
C ASN A 110 -16.61 -6.75 2.50
N TYR A 111 -16.32 -6.33 1.26
CA TYR A 111 -16.55 -7.17 0.09
C TYR A 111 -15.76 -8.49 0.16
N PHE A 112 -14.49 -8.44 0.56
CA PHE A 112 -13.63 -9.61 0.68
C PHE A 112 -14.17 -10.67 1.66
N VAL A 113 -14.63 -10.25 2.82
CA VAL A 113 -15.10 -11.18 3.87
C VAL A 113 -16.54 -11.58 3.65
N VAL A 114 -17.43 -10.61 3.39
CA VAL A 114 -18.88 -10.85 3.35
C VAL A 114 -19.32 -11.43 2.01
N GLU A 115 -18.86 -10.84 0.90
CA GLU A 115 -19.34 -11.20 -0.43
C GLU A 115 -18.50 -12.31 -1.07
N MET A 116 -17.17 -12.26 -0.89
CA MET A 116 -16.28 -13.31 -1.41
C MET A 116 -16.11 -14.49 -0.46
N GLY A 117 -16.50 -14.36 0.81
CA GLY A 117 -16.38 -15.42 1.82
C GLY A 117 -14.93 -15.84 2.11
N ARG A 118 -13.95 -14.94 1.95
CA ARG A 118 -12.53 -15.28 1.99
C ARG A 118 -11.88 -15.09 3.35
N GLU A 119 -10.79 -15.83 3.56
CA GLU A 119 -10.04 -15.79 4.81
C GLU A 119 -9.04 -14.63 4.85
N LEU A 120 -8.98 -13.92 5.97
CA LEU A 120 -8.07 -12.78 6.17
C LEU A 120 -6.60 -13.11 5.87
N LYS A 121 -6.16 -14.36 6.09
CA LYS A 121 -4.78 -14.78 5.80
C LYS A 121 -4.34 -14.50 4.36
N GLU A 122 -5.26 -14.56 3.39
CA GLU A 122 -4.95 -14.26 1.99
C GLU A 122 -4.56 -12.79 1.79
N LEU A 123 -5.10 -11.86 2.59
CA LEU A 123 -4.72 -10.44 2.54
C LEU A 123 -3.28 -10.22 3.02
N LYS A 124 -2.81 -11.01 3.99
CA LYS A 124 -1.40 -11.01 4.41
C LYS A 124 -0.47 -11.50 3.30
N GLU A 125 -0.90 -12.55 2.58
CA GLU A 125 -0.16 -13.11 1.47
C GLU A 125 -0.14 -12.18 0.25
N PHE A 126 -1.25 -11.46 0.03
CA PHE A 126 -1.46 -10.57 -1.11
C PHE A 126 -2.07 -9.20 -0.71
N PRO A 127 -1.30 -8.33 -0.02
CA PRO A 127 -1.78 -6.99 0.39
C PRO A 127 -2.08 -6.05 -0.79
N HIS A 128 -1.62 -6.41 -1.99
CA HIS A 128 -1.93 -5.72 -3.25
C HIS A 128 -3.42 -5.79 -3.61
N TYR A 129 -4.21 -6.65 -2.96
CA TYR A 129 -5.67 -6.67 -3.07
C TYR A 129 -6.27 -5.26 -3.01
N PHE A 130 -5.84 -4.46 -2.02
CA PHE A 130 -6.33 -3.09 -1.81
C PHE A 130 -5.94 -2.10 -2.92
N SER A 131 -5.03 -2.45 -3.82
CA SER A 131 -4.66 -1.60 -4.96
C SER A 131 -5.61 -1.70 -6.16
N PHE A 132 -6.36 -2.79 -6.27
CA PHE A 132 -7.27 -3.01 -7.39
C PHE A 132 -8.60 -2.28 -7.19
N SER A 133 -9.20 -1.80 -8.28
CA SER A 133 -10.53 -1.17 -8.22
C SER A 133 -11.58 -2.15 -7.72
N LEU A 134 -12.39 -1.74 -6.73
CA LEU A 134 -13.48 -2.57 -6.23
C LEU A 134 -14.52 -2.82 -7.34
N GLU A 135 -14.97 -1.73 -7.97
CA GLU A 135 -16.05 -1.76 -8.97
C GLU A 135 -15.60 -2.27 -10.35
N HIS A 136 -14.36 -1.99 -10.75
CA HIS A 136 -13.91 -2.28 -12.12
C HIS A 136 -12.95 -3.47 -12.23
N ARG A 137 -12.58 -4.10 -11.12
CA ARG A 137 -11.63 -5.23 -11.13
C ARG A 137 -12.01 -6.35 -10.18
N ILE A 138 -12.28 -6.05 -8.91
CA ILE A 138 -12.54 -7.08 -7.90
C ILE A 138 -13.93 -7.68 -8.12
N LYS A 139 -14.99 -6.85 -8.10
CA LYS A 139 -16.38 -7.31 -8.26
C LYS A 139 -16.63 -8.06 -9.57
N PRO A 140 -16.28 -7.51 -10.76
CA PRO A 140 -16.63 -8.16 -12.01
C PRO A 140 -15.96 -9.53 -12.15
N ARG A 141 -14.69 -9.64 -11.73
CA ARG A 141 -13.96 -10.91 -11.82
C ARG A 141 -14.42 -11.93 -10.80
N HIS A 142 -14.74 -11.49 -9.59
CA HIS A 142 -15.35 -12.37 -8.59
C HIS A 142 -16.68 -12.94 -9.09
N GLN A 143 -17.55 -12.09 -9.65
CA GLN A 143 -18.84 -12.51 -10.21
C GLN A 143 -18.68 -13.53 -11.34
N SER A 144 -17.77 -13.29 -12.30
CA SER A 144 -17.49 -14.27 -13.36
C SER A 144 -16.99 -15.61 -12.81
N CYS A 145 -16.18 -15.60 -11.76
CA CYS A 145 -15.76 -16.83 -11.08
C CYS A 145 -16.94 -17.56 -10.43
N VAL A 146 -17.85 -16.84 -9.77
CA VAL A 146 -19.07 -17.40 -9.16
C VAL A 146 -19.97 -18.05 -10.22
N GLU A 147 -20.20 -17.36 -11.34
CA GLU A 147 -21.01 -17.88 -12.46
C GLU A 147 -20.45 -19.18 -13.05
N LYS A 148 -19.13 -19.35 -13.01
CA LYS A 148 -18.43 -20.55 -13.48
C LYS A 148 -18.18 -21.58 -12.39
N GLY A 149 -18.56 -21.30 -11.14
CA GLY A 149 -18.33 -22.19 -10.00
C GLY A 149 -16.84 -22.41 -9.68
N VAL A 150 -15.97 -21.45 -10.00
CA VAL A 150 -14.52 -21.54 -9.75
C VAL A 150 -14.09 -20.55 -8.68
N CYS A 151 -13.00 -20.85 -7.97
CA CYS A 151 -12.39 -19.93 -7.01
C CYS A 151 -10.88 -19.83 -7.25
N PHE A 152 -10.43 -18.70 -7.80
CA PHE A 152 -9.01 -18.48 -8.06
C PHE A 152 -8.27 -17.85 -6.86
N PRO A 153 -6.97 -18.15 -6.70
CA PRO A 153 -6.10 -17.36 -5.82
C PRO A 153 -6.13 -15.87 -6.19
N LEU A 154 -6.02 -14.97 -5.21
CA LEU A 154 -6.08 -13.52 -5.45
C LEU A 154 -5.10 -13.00 -6.53
N PRO A 155 -3.84 -13.48 -6.63
CA PRO A 155 -2.95 -13.07 -7.69
C PRO A 155 -3.48 -13.43 -9.09
N ASP A 156 -4.04 -14.62 -9.25
CA ASP A 156 -4.61 -15.07 -10.53
C ASP A 156 -5.89 -14.31 -10.87
N LEU A 157 -6.72 -14.05 -9.85
CA LEU A 157 -7.94 -13.28 -9.99
C LEU A 157 -7.65 -11.83 -10.40
N LEU A 158 -6.66 -11.16 -9.79
CA LEU A 158 -6.55 -9.69 -9.87
C LEU A 158 -5.35 -9.18 -10.66
N LYS A 159 -4.22 -9.89 -10.64
CA LYS A 159 -2.96 -9.44 -11.27
C LYS A 159 -2.86 -9.79 -12.75
N THR A 160 -3.57 -10.81 -13.20
CA THR A 160 -3.58 -11.26 -14.60
C THR A 160 -4.20 -10.22 -15.53
N SER A 161 -3.74 -10.16 -16.78
CA SER A 161 -4.42 -9.38 -17.82
C SER A 161 -5.85 -9.86 -18.05
N GLU A 162 -6.66 -9.08 -18.74
CA GLU A 162 -8.03 -9.51 -19.08
C GLU A 162 -8.08 -10.78 -19.92
N MET A 163 -7.24 -10.86 -20.96
CA MET A 163 -7.08 -12.05 -21.80
C MET A 163 -6.77 -13.31 -20.97
N LYS A 164 -5.64 -13.32 -20.26
CA LYS A 164 -5.25 -14.44 -19.37
C LYS A 164 -6.29 -14.80 -18.30
N PHE A 165 -7.05 -13.83 -17.79
CA PHE A 165 -8.11 -14.12 -16.83
C PHE A 165 -9.24 -14.91 -17.49
N ARG A 166 -9.66 -14.51 -18.70
CA ARG A 166 -10.70 -15.21 -19.46
C ARG A 166 -10.27 -16.60 -19.90
N GLU A 167 -9.04 -16.73 -20.40
CA GLU A 167 -8.47 -18.04 -20.76
C GLU A 167 -8.52 -19.02 -19.57
N LYS A 168 -8.15 -18.57 -18.37
CA LYS A 168 -8.24 -19.38 -17.14
C LYS A 168 -9.67 -19.69 -16.71
N LEU A 169 -10.62 -18.81 -17.04
CA LEU A 169 -12.02 -18.95 -16.67
C LEU A 169 -12.77 -19.93 -17.59
N GLU A 170 -12.28 -20.08 -18.82
CA GLU A 170 -12.85 -20.96 -19.85
C GLU A 170 -12.20 -22.35 -19.90
N SER A 171 -11.03 -22.52 -19.25
CA SER A 171 -10.33 -23.80 -19.09
C SER A 171 -10.94 -24.66 -17.98
#